data_AF-V4PME4-F1
#
_entry.id   AF-V4PME4-F1
#
_cell.length_a   1.000
_cell.length_b   1.000
_cell.length_c   1.000
_cell.angle_alpha   90.00
_cell.angle_beta   90.00
_cell.angle_gamma   90.00
#
_symmetry.space_group_name_H-M   'P 1'
#
loop_
_entity.id
_entity.type
_entity.pdbx_description
1 polymer ?
#
loop_
_entity_poly.entity_id
_entity_poly.type
_entity_poly.pdbx_seq_one_letter_code
_entity_poly.pdbx_strand_id
1 'polypeptide(L)' 'MKRKSGGQPLSSELAAIIADPDSYLFADGRTLADYFISSGAIGFRFNGREYYWLIDHEELARSLQKRLMELGVEQRN' A
#
# COMPACT_ATOMS: atom_id res chain seq x y z
N MET A 1 -6.74 37.37 -6.09
CA MET A 1 -7.24 35.98 -5.93
C MET A 1 -6.03 35.05 -5.82
N LYS A 2 -5.83 34.39 -4.67
CA LYS A 2 -4.74 33.42 -4.47
C LYS A 2 -5.28 32.01 -4.74
N ARG A 3 -4.55 31.23 -5.54
CA ARG A 3 -4.90 29.86 -5.95
C ARG A 3 -5.08 28.99 -4.71
N LYS A 4 -6.27 28.39 -4.54
CA LYS A 4 -6.52 27.33 -3.56
C LYS A 4 -5.70 26.12 -4.00
N SER A 5 -4.79 25.66 -3.15
CA SER A 5 -4.18 24.33 -3.25
C SER A 5 -5.32 23.31 -3.21
N GLY A 6 -5.78 22.87 -4.38
CA GLY A 6 -6.89 21.93 -4.54
C GLY A 6 -6.46 20.49 -4.32
N GLY A 7 -5.69 20.22 -3.26
CA GLY A 7 -5.57 18.85 -2.76
C GLY A 7 -6.89 18.53 -2.10
N GLN A 8 -7.68 17.62 -2.67
CA GLN A 8 -8.83 17.09 -1.94
C GLN A 8 -8.32 16.59 -0.58
N PRO A 9 -8.98 16.92 0.53
CA PRO A 9 -8.63 16.34 1.80
C PRO A 9 -8.68 14.81 1.66
N LEU A 10 -7.65 14.12 2.12
CA LEU A 10 -7.69 12.66 2.26
C LEU A 10 -9.01 12.31 2.95
N SER A 11 -9.75 11.35 2.39
CA SER A 11 -10.92 10.82 3.08
C SER A 11 -10.47 10.34 4.47
N SER A 12 -11.32 10.47 5.48
CA SER A 12 -10.98 10.03 6.84
C SER A 12 -10.55 8.56 6.88
N GLU A 13 -11.05 7.76 5.95
CA GLU A 13 -10.67 6.36 5.73
C GLU A 13 -9.22 6.22 5.23
N LEU A 14 -8.82 6.99 4.21
CA LEU A 14 -7.44 6.98 3.72
C LEU A 14 -6.45 7.43 4.81
N ALA A 15 -6.81 8.47 5.56
CA ALA A 15 -5.99 8.95 6.67
C ALA A 15 -5.84 7.89 7.77
N ALA A 16 -6.89 7.13 8.07
CA ALA A 16 -6.85 6.03 9.04
C ALA A 16 -5.94 4.89 8.57
N ILE A 17 -6.00 4.53 7.28
CA ILE A 17 -5.12 3.49 6.71
C ILE A 17 -3.66 3.95 6.70
N ILE A 18 -3.39 5.22 6.39
CA ILE A 18 -2.02 5.75 6.43
C ILE A 18 -1.47 5.76 7.86
N ALA A 19 -2.32 6.03 8.86
CA ALA A 19 -1.93 6.00 10.26
C ALA A 19 -1.66 4.58 10.79
N ASP A 20 -2.40 3.58 10.29
CA ASP A 20 -2.21 2.17 10.65
C ASP A 20 -2.24 1.26 9.41
N PRO A 21 -1.13 1.22 8.64
CA PRO A 21 -1.08 0.44 7.40
C PRO A 21 -1.19 -1.07 7.64
N ASP A 22 -0.80 -1.55 8.82
CA ASP A 22 -0.81 -2.97 9.17
C ASP A 22 -2.24 -3.56 9.18
N SER A 23 -3.23 -2.83 9.72
CA SER A 23 -4.64 -3.28 9.68
C SER A 23 -5.15 -3.49 8.25
N TYR A 24 -4.64 -2.73 7.28
CA TYR A 24 -5.02 -2.87 5.88
C TYR A 24 -4.20 -3.94 5.16
N LEU A 25 -2.90 -4.06 5.46
CA LEU A 25 -2.01 -5.07 4.87
C LEU A 25 -2.32 -6.49 5.34
N PHE A 26 -2.71 -6.66 6.59
CA PHE A 26 -2.96 -7.99 7.17
C PHE A 26 -4.44 -8.29 7.36
N ALA A 27 -5.30 -7.52 6.68
CA ALA A 27 -6.71 -7.85 6.55
C ALA A 27 -6.89 -9.23 5.90
N ASP A 28 -7.98 -9.90 6.25
CA ASP A 28 -8.39 -11.20 5.68
C ASP A 28 -7.35 -12.33 5.82
N GLY A 29 -6.48 -12.25 6.84
CA GLY A 29 -5.53 -13.31 7.17
C GLY A 29 -4.30 -13.36 6.27
N ARG A 30 -4.03 -12.31 5.49
CA ARG A 30 -2.79 -12.16 4.73
C ARG A 30 -1.60 -12.02 5.67
N THR A 31 -0.46 -12.52 5.23
CA THR A 31 0.81 -12.47 5.96
C THR A 31 1.88 -11.81 5.11
N LEU A 32 3.02 -11.48 5.72
CA LEU A 32 4.17 -10.93 5.00
C LEU A 32 4.65 -11.81 3.83
N ALA A 33 4.52 -13.14 3.95
CA ALA A 33 4.93 -14.09 2.90
C ALA A 33 4.06 -14.02 1.64
N ASP A 34 2.86 -13.46 1.77
CA ASP A 34 1.94 -13.25 0.65
C ASP A 34 2.35 -12.03 -0.17
N TYR A 35 3.12 -11.09 0.37
CA TYR A 35 3.53 -9.88 -0.32
C TYR A 35 4.88 -10.03 -1.03
N PHE A 36 5.05 -9.26 -2.09
CA PHE A 36 6.33 -9.00 -2.74
C PHE A 36 6.34 -7.60 -3.32
N ILE A 37 7.52 -7.04 -3.56
CA ILE A 37 7.69 -5.75 -4.24
C ILE A 37 8.41 -6.03 -5.54
N SER A 38 7.85 -5.59 -6.68
CA SER A 38 8.44 -5.81 -8.01
C SER A 38 8.43 -4.53 -8.81
N SER A 39 9.60 -4.09 -9.24
CA SER A 39 9.80 -2.83 -10.00
C SER A 39 9.13 -1.60 -9.36
N GLY A 40 9.12 -1.54 -8.02
CA GLY A 40 8.49 -0.45 -7.26
C GLY A 40 6.97 -0.56 -7.10
N ALA A 41 6.33 -1.62 -7.60
CA ALA A 41 4.93 -1.93 -7.35
C ALA A 41 4.78 -2.95 -6.20
N ILE A 42 3.68 -2.86 -5.44
CA ILE A 42 3.31 -3.87 -4.45
C ILE A 42 2.57 -4.98 -5.18
N GLY A 43 3.04 -6.21 -5.02
CA GLY A 43 2.35 -7.42 -5.45
C GLY A 43 1.95 -8.28 -4.26
N PHE A 44 0.97 -9.16 -4.48
CA PHE A 44 0.58 -10.16 -3.50
C PHE A 44 0.20 -11.48 -4.16
N ARG A 45 0.36 -12.56 -3.41
CA ARG A 45 -0.02 -13.93 -3.76
C ARG A 45 -1.38 -14.24 -3.15
N PHE A 46 -2.29 -14.77 -3.96
CA PHE A 46 -3.58 -15.25 -3.50
C PHE A 46 -3.97 -16.50 -4.28
N ASN A 47 -4.28 -17.60 -3.58
CA ASN A 47 -4.60 -18.89 -4.18
C ASN A 47 -3.59 -19.36 -5.23
N GLY A 48 -2.29 -19.19 -4.96
CA GLY A 48 -1.20 -19.61 -5.85
C GLY A 48 -0.99 -18.73 -7.09
N ARG A 49 -1.67 -17.58 -7.19
CA ARG A 49 -1.51 -16.62 -8.28
C ARG A 49 -0.95 -15.30 -7.76
N GLU A 50 -0.19 -14.62 -8.60
CA GLU A 50 0.41 -13.32 -8.29
C GLU A 50 -0.41 -12.20 -8.92
N TYR A 51 -0.63 -11.15 -8.14
CA TYR A 51 -1.39 -9.97 -8.52
C TYR A 51 -0.60 -8.73 -8.17
N TYR A 52 -0.68 -7.72 -9.03
CA TYR A 52 -0.19 -6.38 -8.72
C TYR A 52 -1.31 -5.54 -8.13
N TRP A 53 -1.02 -4.84 -7.06
CA TRP A 53 -2.00 -3.98 -6.43
C TRP A 53 -2.08 -2.65 -7.19
N LEU A 54 -3.28 -2.33 -7.67
CA LEU A 54 -3.58 -1.04 -8.29
C LEU A 54 -4.13 -0.11 -7.20
N ILE A 55 -3.29 0.80 -6.73
CA ILE A 55 -3.66 1.79 -5.71
C ILE A 55 -3.69 3.15 -6.41
N ASP A 56 -4.89 3.72 -6.53
CA ASP A 56 -5.15 4.99 -7.24
C ASP A 56 -4.64 6.23 -6.48
N HIS A 57 -4.17 6.05 -5.24
CA HIS A 57 -3.68 7.12 -4.39
C HIS A 57 -2.18 6.96 -4.08
N GLU A 58 -1.36 7.88 -4.59
CA GLU A 58 0.11 7.81 -4.49
C GLU A 58 0.61 7.75 -3.04
N GLU A 59 0.09 8.61 -2.15
CA GLU A 59 0.53 8.62 -0.74
C GLU A 59 0.21 7.32 -0.01
N LEU A 60 -0.94 6.69 -0.32
CA LEU A 60 -1.31 5.41 0.26
C LEU A 60 -0.38 4.32 -0.27
N ALA A 61 -0.18 4.26 -1.59
CA ALA A 61 0.72 3.30 -2.23
C ALA A 61 2.13 3.39 -1.62
N ARG A 62 2.63 4.61 -1.42
CA ARG A 62 3.93 4.86 -0.81
C ARG A 62 3.98 4.46 0.66
N SER A 63 2.95 4.77 1.45
CA SER A 63 2.88 4.38 2.87
C SER A 63 2.91 2.87 3.03
N LEU A 64 2.06 2.16 2.28
CA LEU A 64 1.98 0.69 2.30
C LEU A 64 3.28 0.05 1.81
N GLN A 65 3.84 0.55 0.71
CA GLN A 65 5.11 0.05 0.18
C GLN A 65 6.24 0.22 1.20
N LYS A 66 6.37 1.41 1.77
CA LYS A 66 7.39 1.69 2.78
C LYS A 66 7.24 0.75 3.96
N ARG A 67 6.01 0.53 4.43
CA ARG A 67 5.75 -0.39 5.54
C ARG A 67 6.16 -1.83 5.20
N LEU A 68 5.81 -2.33 4.02
CA LEU A 68 6.20 -3.67 3.56
C LEU A 68 7.74 -3.80 3.45
N MET A 69 8.43 -2.76 2.96
CA MET A 69 9.91 -2.74 2.94
C MET A 69 10.50 -2.78 4.36
N GLU A 70 9.96 -2.00 5.30
CA GLU A 70 10.39 -1.99 6.70
C GLU A 70 10.19 -3.35 7.38
N LEU A 71 9.14 -4.07 7.00
CA LEU A 71 8.84 -5.43 7.48
C LEU A 71 9.66 -6.52 6.77
N GLY A 72 10.52 -6.17 5.82
CA GLY A 72 11.44 -7.10 5.16
C GLY A 72 10.80 -7.95 4.06
N VAL A 73 9.73 -7.46 3.42
CA VAL A 73 9.09 -8.16 2.30
C VAL A 73 10.07 -8.33 1.13
N GLU A 74 9.95 -9.47 0.44
CA GLU A 74 10.76 -9.84 -0.73
C GLU A 74 10.74 -8.75 -1.81
N GLN A 75 11.92 -8.33 -2.27
CA GLN A 75 12.08 -7.37 -3.37
C GLN A 75 12.62 -8.10 -4.61
N ARG A 76 11.88 -7.99 -5.72
CA ARG A 76 12.20 -8.58 -7.02
C ARG A 76 12.53 -7.47 -8.03
N ASN A 77 13.67 -7.60 -8.69
CA ASN A 77 14.09 -6.72 -9.78
C ASN A 77 13.62 -7.26 -11.13
#